data_AF-G4WVL2-F1
#
_entry.id   AF-G4WVL2-F1
#
_cell.length_a   1.000
_cell.length_b   1.000
_cell.length_c   1.000
_cell.angle_alpha   90.00
_cell.angle_beta   90.00
_cell.angle_gamma   90.00
#
_symmetry.space_group_name_H-M   'P 1'
#
loop_
_entity.id
_entity.type
_entity.pdbx_description
1 polymer ?
#
loop_
_entity_poly.entity_id
_entity_poly.type
_entity_poly.pdbx_seq_one_letter_code
_entity_poly.pdbx_strand_id
1 'polypeptide(L)'
;MKTNKLAQTAALALAGLFAAQLALADPIYGSINTLTYDGAYTGYISPVSISNNPAPVGGNPTVVSSGAVRMTNTTLGIGNIEAFCIDIFDWLQSTHTYTYESGATYFASNPSPPNPGAVAALGRLASNHLTAANASASASGAFQMAVWEIVNEDSPNAWNVTNGDFTAITADINATTLANQWLASNAGETNNDTVVNVYATTSDLPRSQSLVVFSPYSEPLQFTSVPEPSTLALVGLAIAGLGFSRRKH
;
A
#
# COMPACT_ATOMS: atom_id res chain seq x y z
N MET A 1 -56.40 37.54 -12.12
CA MET A 1 -57.05 36.23 -11.86
C MET A 1 -56.18 35.16 -12.50
N LYS A 2 -55.39 34.42 -11.70
CA LYS A 2 -55.48 32.96 -11.47
C LYS A 2 -55.38 32.17 -12.79
N THR A 3 -54.38 31.34 -13.08
CA THR A 3 -53.43 30.53 -12.29
C THR A 3 -52.36 30.02 -13.27
N ASN A 4 -51.10 29.82 -12.85
CA ASN A 4 -50.21 28.79 -13.41
C ASN A 4 -49.01 28.55 -12.46
N LYS A 5 -49.29 27.90 -11.32
CA LYS A 5 -48.31 27.41 -10.33
C LYS A 5 -48.09 25.89 -10.43
N LEU A 6 -48.08 25.33 -11.63
CA LEU A 6 -47.95 23.87 -11.82
C LEU A 6 -46.80 23.44 -12.76
N ALA A 7 -45.99 24.38 -13.23
CA ALA A 7 -44.79 24.08 -14.02
C ALA A 7 -43.49 24.08 -13.19
N GLN A 8 -43.58 24.02 -11.86
CA GLN A 8 -42.42 24.15 -10.96
C GLN A 8 -42.11 22.90 -10.12
N THR A 9 -42.76 21.76 -10.37
CA THR A 9 -42.68 20.59 -9.47
C THR A 9 -42.21 19.27 -10.13
N ALA A 10 -41.53 19.32 -11.27
CA ALA A 10 -41.02 18.10 -11.94
C ALA A 10 -39.61 18.24 -12.51
N ALA A 11 -38.74 19.04 -11.89
CA ALA A 11 -37.33 19.17 -12.26
C ALA A 11 -36.38 18.89 -11.06
N LEU A 12 -36.82 18.08 -10.11
CA LEU A 12 -35.95 17.51 -9.08
C LEU A 12 -35.98 15.99 -9.24
N ALA A 13 -34.81 15.37 -9.17
CA ALA A 13 -34.55 13.93 -9.26
C ALA A 13 -34.40 13.37 -10.68
N LEU A 14 -33.35 13.76 -11.41
CA LEU A 14 -32.64 12.83 -12.30
C LEU A 14 -31.26 13.38 -12.72
N ALA A 15 -30.28 13.30 -11.84
CA ALA A 15 -28.85 13.33 -12.19
C ALA A 15 -28.03 12.90 -10.97
N GLY A 16 -28.11 11.60 -10.66
CA GLY A 16 -27.36 10.98 -9.58
C GLY A 16 -27.11 9.51 -9.90
N LEU A 17 -26.67 9.20 -11.12
CA LEU A 17 -26.08 7.90 -11.39
C LEU A 17 -24.65 7.95 -10.83
N PHE A 18 -24.52 7.48 -9.60
CA PHE A 18 -23.25 7.14 -9.00
C PHE A 18 -22.52 6.14 -9.90
N ALA A 19 -21.38 6.54 -10.46
CA ALA A 19 -20.33 5.58 -10.76
C ALA A 19 -19.80 5.10 -9.41
N ALA A 20 -20.37 4.00 -8.88
CA ALA A 20 -19.80 3.33 -7.74
C ALA A 20 -18.53 2.63 -8.22
N GLN A 21 -17.42 3.38 -8.26
CA GLN A 21 -16.12 2.76 -8.14
C GLN A 21 -16.16 2.02 -6.81
N LEU A 22 -16.08 0.69 -6.87
CA LEU A 22 -15.83 -0.14 -5.69
C LEU A 22 -14.41 0.21 -5.23
N ALA A 23 -14.27 1.31 -4.50
CA ALA A 23 -13.11 1.53 -3.68
C ALA A 23 -13.07 0.34 -2.72
N LEU A 24 -12.07 -0.52 -2.86
CA LEU A 24 -11.79 -1.48 -1.81
C LEU A 24 -11.52 -0.65 -0.56
N ALA A 25 -12.34 -0.88 0.46
CA ALA A 25 -12.01 -0.36 1.77
C ALA A 25 -10.73 -1.07 2.20
N ASP A 26 -9.70 -0.28 2.53
CA ASP A 26 -8.55 -0.78 3.25
C ASP A 26 -9.03 -1.53 4.51
N PRO A 27 -8.29 -2.57 4.97
CA PRO A 27 -8.60 -3.22 6.24
C PRO A 27 -8.74 -2.19 7.36
N ILE A 28 -9.57 -2.49 8.35
CA ILE A 28 -9.70 -1.61 9.52
C ILE A 28 -8.38 -1.65 10.29
N TYR A 29 -7.84 -0.48 10.69
CA TYR A 29 -6.64 -0.43 11.54
C TYR A 29 -6.83 -1.23 12.83
N GLY A 30 -5.80 -1.97 13.24
CA GLY A 30 -5.82 -2.91 14.35
C GLY A 30 -6.39 -4.29 14.00
N SER A 31 -6.87 -4.51 12.77
CA SER A 31 -7.32 -5.84 12.35
C SER A 31 -6.15 -6.80 12.13
N ILE A 32 -6.34 -8.06 12.52
CA ILE A 32 -5.38 -9.15 12.26
C ILE A 32 -5.68 -9.73 10.89
N ASN A 33 -4.67 -9.81 10.03
CA ASN A 33 -4.75 -10.28 8.66
C ASN A 33 -3.68 -11.34 8.40
N THR A 34 -4.07 -12.45 7.80
CA THR A 34 -3.13 -13.49 7.36
C THR A 34 -2.74 -13.22 5.91
N LEU A 35 -1.45 -12.89 5.71
CA LEU A 35 -0.89 -12.71 4.39
C LEU A 35 -0.09 -13.93 3.97
N THR A 36 -0.24 -14.31 2.71
CA THR A 36 0.56 -15.36 2.06
C THR A 36 1.39 -14.73 0.95
N TYR A 37 2.69 -15.04 0.94
CA TYR A 37 3.63 -14.61 -0.08
C TYR A 37 3.45 -15.40 -1.39
N ASP A 38 3.26 -14.68 -2.49
CA ASP A 38 2.96 -15.23 -3.82
C ASP A 38 4.08 -15.00 -4.85
N GLY A 39 5.28 -14.67 -4.38
CA GLY A 39 6.43 -14.38 -5.24
C GLY A 39 6.72 -12.88 -5.41
N ALA A 40 7.64 -12.58 -6.33
CA ALA A 40 7.92 -11.21 -6.72
C ALA A 40 6.72 -10.59 -7.42
N TYR A 41 6.48 -9.31 -7.15
CA TYR A 41 5.46 -8.57 -7.87
C TYR A 41 5.88 -8.29 -9.32
N THR A 42 7.05 -7.68 -9.49
CA THR A 42 7.67 -7.39 -10.82
C THR A 42 8.97 -8.16 -11.05
N GLY A 43 9.62 -8.62 -9.98
CA GLY A 43 10.93 -9.27 -9.98
C GLY A 43 11.80 -8.77 -8.83
N TYR A 44 12.98 -9.37 -8.65
CA TYR A 44 13.96 -8.95 -7.64
C TYR A 44 15.33 -8.70 -8.27
N ILE A 45 16.09 -7.80 -7.64
CA ILE A 45 17.55 -7.83 -7.74
C ILE A 45 18.10 -8.71 -6.63
N SER A 46 19.07 -9.56 -6.96
CA SER A 46 19.75 -10.45 -6.02
C SER A 46 21.09 -10.88 -6.60
N PRO A 47 22.17 -10.97 -5.80
CA PRO A 47 22.24 -10.63 -4.38
C PRO A 47 22.33 -9.12 -4.14
N VAL A 48 21.77 -8.66 -3.01
CA VAL A 48 22.03 -7.33 -2.44
C VAL A 48 22.68 -7.51 -1.07
N SER A 49 23.92 -7.06 -0.92
CA SER A 49 24.60 -7.07 0.38
C SER A 49 24.27 -5.79 1.13
N ILE A 50 23.81 -5.89 2.37
CA ILE A 50 23.34 -4.75 3.16
C ILE A 50 24.05 -4.67 4.51
N SER A 51 24.13 -3.45 5.04
CA SER A 51 24.52 -3.17 6.43
C SER A 51 23.62 -2.09 7.03
N ASN A 52 23.56 -2.06 8.35
CA ASN A 52 22.91 -1.00 9.10
C ASN A 52 23.76 -0.58 10.31
N ASN A 53 23.73 0.70 10.66
CA ASN A 53 24.33 1.24 11.88
C ASN A 53 23.25 1.95 12.74
N PRO A 54 23.10 1.62 14.03
CA PRO A 54 23.70 0.47 14.70
C PRO A 54 23.29 -0.85 14.03
N ALA A 55 24.20 -1.82 14.08
CA ALA A 55 23.88 -3.17 13.64
C ALA A 55 22.76 -3.72 14.54
N PRO A 56 21.74 -4.37 13.97
CA PRO A 56 20.64 -4.88 14.76
C PRO A 56 21.04 -6.18 15.43
N VAL A 57 20.32 -6.46 16.52
CA VAL A 57 20.60 -7.60 17.39
C VAL A 57 19.93 -8.84 16.79
N GLY A 58 20.68 -9.82 16.25
CA GLY A 58 20.05 -11.12 15.89
C GLY A 58 20.59 -12.02 14.78
N GLY A 59 21.81 -11.88 14.24
CA GLY A 59 22.31 -12.84 13.23
C GLY A 59 21.64 -12.72 11.86
N ASN A 60 21.27 -11.49 11.52
CA ASN A 60 20.44 -11.09 10.40
C ASN A 60 21.05 -11.39 9.02
N PRO A 61 20.22 -11.48 7.95
CA PRO A 61 20.72 -11.60 6.60
C PRO A 61 21.56 -10.38 6.20
N THR A 62 22.81 -10.63 5.84
CA THR A 62 23.68 -9.62 5.22
C THR A 62 23.58 -9.62 3.71
N VAL A 63 22.91 -10.62 3.13
CA VAL A 63 22.66 -10.76 1.70
C VAL A 63 21.19 -11.10 1.50
N VAL A 64 20.48 -10.25 0.76
CA VAL A 64 19.03 -10.32 0.55
C VAL A 64 18.67 -10.20 -0.92
N SER A 65 17.40 -10.41 -1.23
CA SER A 65 16.78 -9.97 -2.49
C SER A 65 16.05 -8.65 -2.25
N SER A 66 16.02 -7.78 -3.25
CA SER A 66 15.37 -6.47 -3.15
C SER A 66 14.36 -6.27 -4.28
N GLY A 67 13.13 -5.92 -3.91
CA GLY A 67 12.02 -5.62 -4.80
C GLY A 67 10.68 -5.85 -4.13
N ALA A 68 9.60 -5.40 -4.78
CA ALA A 68 8.23 -5.56 -4.32
C ALA A 68 7.84 -7.03 -4.25
N VAL A 69 7.17 -7.39 -3.16
CA VAL A 69 6.58 -8.72 -2.95
C VAL A 69 5.10 -8.67 -3.27
N ARG A 70 4.59 -9.75 -3.85
CA ARG A 70 3.15 -9.95 -4.01
C ARG A 70 2.62 -10.76 -2.84
N MET A 71 1.58 -10.24 -2.18
CA MET A 71 0.91 -10.90 -1.07
C MET A 71 -0.57 -11.11 -1.36
N THR A 72 -1.13 -12.21 -0.86
CA THR A 72 -2.57 -12.45 -0.80
C THR A 72 -3.04 -12.31 0.65
N ASN A 73 -4.04 -11.47 0.89
CA ASN A 73 -4.73 -11.40 2.18
C ASN A 73 -5.82 -12.47 2.23
N THR A 74 -5.45 -13.61 2.83
CA THR A 74 -6.34 -14.78 2.97
C THR A 74 -7.45 -14.56 3.99
N THR A 75 -7.31 -13.60 4.91
CA THR A 75 -8.38 -13.23 5.87
C THR A 75 -9.53 -12.51 5.18
N LEU A 76 -9.23 -11.59 4.27
CA LEU A 76 -10.23 -10.81 3.54
C LEU A 76 -10.60 -11.42 2.19
N GLY A 77 -9.86 -12.43 1.73
CA GLY A 77 -10.02 -12.99 0.39
C GLY A 77 -9.64 -12.01 -0.73
N ILE A 78 -8.76 -11.05 -0.44
CA ILE A 78 -8.30 -10.04 -1.39
C ILE A 78 -6.91 -10.45 -1.87
N GLY A 79 -6.74 -10.61 -3.17
CA GLY A 79 -5.46 -10.96 -3.81
C GLY A 79 -4.73 -9.74 -4.38
N ASN A 80 -3.44 -9.91 -4.68
CA ASN A 80 -2.53 -8.93 -5.31
C ASN A 80 -2.26 -7.66 -4.49
N ILE A 81 -1.81 -7.82 -3.27
CA ILE A 81 -1.23 -6.70 -2.50
C ILE A 81 0.24 -6.56 -2.91
N GLU A 82 0.57 -5.43 -3.55
CA GLU A 82 1.95 -4.98 -3.72
C GLU A 82 2.45 -4.47 -2.36
N ALA A 83 3.52 -5.09 -1.86
CA ALA A 83 4.12 -4.70 -0.59
C ALA A 83 5.64 -4.61 -0.70
N PHE A 84 6.23 -3.80 0.16
CA PHE A 84 7.68 -3.69 0.30
C PHE A 84 8.08 -4.00 1.74
N CYS A 85 9.21 -4.65 1.91
CA CYS A 85 9.73 -4.97 3.23
C CYS A 85 10.24 -3.72 3.94
N ILE A 86 9.83 -3.51 5.19
CA ILE A 86 10.32 -2.40 6.03
C ILE A 86 11.56 -2.84 6.81
N ASP A 87 11.53 -4.09 7.27
CA ASP A 87 12.60 -4.69 8.06
C ASP A 87 13.62 -5.37 7.13
N ILE A 88 14.90 -5.14 7.39
CA ILE A 88 16.03 -5.75 6.67
C ILE A 88 16.64 -6.95 7.43
N PHE A 89 16.05 -7.33 8.56
CA PHE A 89 16.70 -8.19 9.55
C PHE A 89 15.94 -9.46 9.91
N ASP A 90 14.62 -9.45 9.80
CA ASP A 90 13.83 -10.68 9.82
C ASP A 90 13.76 -11.30 8.42
N TRP A 91 13.39 -12.58 8.30
CA TRP A 91 13.08 -13.18 6.99
C TRP A 91 11.58 -13.10 6.73
N LEU A 92 11.18 -12.81 5.48
CA LEU A 92 9.78 -12.91 5.09
C LEU A 92 9.32 -14.37 5.18
N GLN A 93 8.27 -14.62 5.95
CA GLN A 93 7.64 -15.93 6.07
C GLN A 93 6.67 -16.16 4.91
N SER A 94 6.50 -17.43 4.49
CA SER A 94 5.58 -17.77 3.40
C SER A 94 4.12 -17.42 3.71
N THR A 95 3.65 -17.67 4.94
CA THR A 95 2.33 -17.26 5.41
C THR A 95 2.47 -16.80 6.85
N HIS A 96 1.95 -15.62 7.17
CA HIS A 96 2.05 -15.05 8.52
C HIS A 96 0.88 -14.12 8.85
N THR A 97 0.64 -13.93 10.14
CA THR A 97 -0.38 -13.02 10.66
C THR A 97 0.21 -11.66 10.94
N TYR A 98 -0.46 -10.61 10.50
CA TYR A 98 -0.05 -9.23 10.61
C TYR A 98 -1.15 -8.39 11.23
N THR A 99 -0.77 -7.39 12.02
CA THR A 99 -1.68 -6.32 12.43
C THR A 99 -1.65 -5.24 11.36
N TYR A 100 -2.80 -4.86 10.80
CA TYR A 100 -2.86 -3.77 9.85
C TYR A 100 -2.89 -2.43 10.58
N GLU A 101 -1.94 -1.55 10.29
CA GLU A 101 -1.76 -0.27 10.97
C GLU A 101 -1.61 0.87 9.96
N SER A 102 -1.94 2.08 10.39
CA SER A 102 -1.54 3.27 9.64
C SER A 102 -0.02 3.44 9.76
N GLY A 103 0.63 3.96 8.71
CA GLY A 103 2.04 4.30 8.79
C GLY A 103 2.36 5.24 9.96
N ALA A 104 1.48 6.19 10.26
CA ALA A 104 1.64 7.09 11.40
C ALA A 104 1.67 6.36 12.75
N THR A 105 0.84 5.34 12.94
CA THR A 105 0.83 4.51 14.14
C THR A 105 2.10 3.67 14.24
N TYR A 106 2.45 2.97 13.16
CA TYR A 106 3.60 2.08 13.13
C TYR A 106 4.91 2.85 13.36
N PHE A 107 5.16 3.90 12.56
CA PHE A 107 6.41 4.64 12.57
C PHE A 107 6.60 5.58 13.77
N ALA A 108 5.54 5.83 14.55
CA ALA A 108 5.65 6.53 15.83
C ALA A 108 6.32 5.68 16.93
N SER A 109 6.44 4.36 16.71
CA SER A 109 7.02 3.42 17.67
C SER A 109 8.06 2.47 17.07
N ASN A 110 8.16 2.39 15.74
CA ASN A 110 9.05 1.51 15.00
C ASN A 110 9.75 2.25 13.84
N PRO A 111 10.92 1.80 13.36
CA PRO A 111 11.84 0.90 14.09
C PRO A 111 12.30 1.54 15.42
N SER A 112 13.25 0.94 16.12
CA SER A 112 13.84 1.55 17.33
C SER A 112 15.24 2.06 17.00
N PRO A 113 15.49 3.38 17.03
CA PRO A 113 14.59 4.46 17.47
C PRO A 113 13.45 4.78 16.48
N PRO A 114 12.28 5.29 16.96
CA PRO A 114 11.14 5.62 16.09
C PRO A 114 11.48 6.65 15.02
N ASN A 115 10.90 6.48 13.83
CA ASN A 115 11.11 7.36 12.68
C ASN A 115 9.78 7.91 12.12
N PRO A 116 9.11 8.84 12.82
CA PRO A 116 7.84 9.39 12.36
C PRO A 116 7.97 10.19 11.03
N GLY A 117 9.18 10.62 10.66
CA GLY A 117 9.46 11.27 9.38
C GLY A 117 9.30 10.34 8.18
N ALA A 118 9.44 9.03 8.37
CA ALA A 118 9.33 8.03 7.32
C ALA A 118 7.97 8.07 6.59
N VAL A 119 6.87 8.37 7.29
CA VAL A 119 5.53 8.38 6.67
C VAL A 119 5.44 9.38 5.52
N ALA A 120 5.85 10.62 5.76
CA ALA A 120 5.79 11.66 4.73
C ALA A 120 6.80 11.38 3.61
N ALA A 121 7.97 10.83 3.94
CA ALA A 121 9.00 10.49 2.98
C ALA A 121 8.59 9.32 2.07
N LEU A 122 8.01 8.26 2.63
CA LEU A 122 7.51 7.09 1.91
C LEU A 122 6.28 7.46 1.06
N GLY A 123 5.39 8.32 1.58
CA GLY A 123 4.25 8.81 0.83
C GLY A 123 4.68 9.60 -0.42
N ARG A 124 5.68 10.49 -0.29
CA ARG A 124 6.26 11.20 -1.45
C ARG A 124 6.97 10.26 -2.40
N LEU A 125 7.77 9.32 -1.89
CA LEU A 125 8.45 8.34 -2.72
C LEU A 125 7.45 7.56 -3.57
N ALA A 126 6.38 7.05 -2.94
CA ALA A 126 5.36 6.26 -3.61
C ALA A 126 4.53 7.11 -4.60
N SER A 127 4.13 8.32 -4.19
CA SER A 127 3.33 9.22 -5.04
C SER A 127 4.00 9.56 -6.37
N ASN A 128 5.33 9.57 -6.40
CA ASN A 128 6.10 9.99 -7.57
C ASN A 128 6.75 8.82 -8.31
N HIS A 129 7.09 7.73 -7.62
CA HIS A 129 7.95 6.68 -8.17
C HIS A 129 7.38 5.25 -8.12
N LEU A 130 6.24 5.01 -7.44
CA LEU A 130 5.68 3.65 -7.31
C LEU A 130 5.32 3.03 -8.68
N THR A 131 4.76 3.82 -9.59
CA THR A 131 4.47 3.33 -10.96
C THR A 131 5.75 2.96 -11.70
N ALA A 132 6.82 3.75 -11.54
CA ALA A 132 8.12 3.46 -12.17
C ALA A 132 8.80 2.23 -11.54
N ALA A 133 8.60 2.00 -10.23
CA ALA A 133 9.10 0.83 -9.52
C ALA A 133 8.59 -0.48 -10.14
N ASN A 134 7.40 -0.47 -10.73
CA ASN A 134 6.81 -1.63 -11.39
C ASN A 134 7.23 -1.85 -12.85
N ALA A 135 8.16 -1.06 -13.37
CA ALA A 135 8.61 -1.19 -14.75
C ALA A 135 9.62 -2.34 -14.97
N SER A 136 10.40 -2.71 -13.95
CA SER A 136 11.43 -3.76 -14.06
C SER A 136 11.91 -4.24 -12.68
N ALA A 137 12.61 -5.37 -12.65
CA ALA A 137 13.26 -5.87 -11.42
C ALA A 137 14.26 -4.85 -10.83
N SER A 138 15.06 -4.16 -11.66
CA SER A 138 15.99 -3.11 -11.19
C SER A 138 15.25 -1.91 -10.61
N ALA A 139 14.12 -1.49 -11.21
CA ALA A 139 13.31 -0.40 -10.68
C ALA A 139 12.61 -0.78 -9.37
N SER A 140 12.12 -2.02 -9.27
CA SER A 140 11.49 -2.54 -8.06
C SER A 140 12.52 -2.65 -6.92
N GLY A 141 13.71 -3.16 -7.22
CA GLY A 141 14.83 -3.19 -6.28
C GLY A 141 15.30 -1.80 -5.85
N ALA A 142 15.34 -0.83 -6.78
CA ALA A 142 15.64 0.56 -6.44
C ALA A 142 14.64 1.13 -5.43
N PHE A 143 13.35 0.83 -5.61
CA PHE A 143 12.30 1.32 -4.73
C PHE A 143 12.41 0.67 -3.34
N GLN A 144 12.63 -0.64 -3.29
CA GLN A 144 12.82 -1.38 -2.04
C GLN A 144 14.06 -0.88 -1.26
N MET A 145 15.17 -0.58 -1.94
CA MET A 145 16.35 0.02 -1.28
C MET A 145 16.06 1.43 -0.77
N ALA A 146 15.30 2.25 -1.52
CA ALA A 146 14.87 3.57 -1.06
C ALA A 146 13.92 3.50 0.16
N VAL A 147 13.06 2.48 0.24
CA VAL A 147 12.25 2.21 1.43
C VAL A 147 13.14 1.91 2.63
N TRP A 148 14.13 1.04 2.49
CA TRP A 148 15.05 0.71 3.58
C TRP A 148 15.86 1.91 4.07
N GLU A 149 16.36 2.72 3.14
CA GLU A 149 17.03 3.99 3.44
C GLU A 149 16.13 4.92 4.26
N ILE A 150 14.92 5.22 3.77
CA ILE A 150 14.01 6.15 4.44
C ILE A 150 13.65 5.66 5.85
N VAL A 151 13.48 4.35 6.01
CA VAL A 151 13.07 3.73 7.28
C VAL A 151 14.20 3.73 8.30
N ASN A 152 15.43 3.39 7.87
CA ASN A 152 16.54 3.09 8.78
C ASN A 152 17.57 4.23 8.90
N GLU A 153 17.48 5.29 8.11
CA GLU A 153 18.36 6.45 8.23
C GLU A 153 17.90 7.40 9.35
N ASP A 154 18.81 7.80 10.25
CA ASP A 154 18.52 8.77 11.32
C ASP A 154 18.49 10.22 10.81
N SER A 155 19.19 10.50 9.71
CA SER A 155 19.39 11.86 9.21
C SER A 155 18.40 12.23 8.10
N PRO A 156 17.36 13.04 8.38
CA PRO A 156 16.41 13.42 7.35
C PRO A 156 17.09 14.25 6.26
N ASN A 157 16.89 13.84 5.01
CA ASN A 157 17.34 14.52 3.78
C ASN A 157 18.82 14.35 3.39
N ALA A 158 19.56 13.46 4.04
CA ALA A 158 20.89 13.03 3.60
C ALA A 158 20.87 11.62 2.96
N TRP A 159 19.69 11.19 2.49
CA TRP A 159 19.46 9.82 2.04
C TRP A 159 20.35 9.40 0.87
N ASN A 160 21.04 8.28 1.03
CA ASN A 160 21.86 7.67 0.01
C ASN A 160 22.14 6.19 0.33
N VAL A 161 21.64 5.28 -0.49
CA VAL A 161 21.78 3.83 -0.24
C VAL A 161 23.22 3.30 -0.25
N THR A 162 24.24 4.14 -0.50
CA THR A 162 25.66 3.76 -0.50
C THR A 162 26.45 4.32 0.68
N ASN A 163 25.82 5.07 1.59
CA ASN A 163 26.42 5.60 2.81
C ASN A 163 25.34 5.89 3.86
N GLY A 164 25.72 6.36 5.05
CA GLY A 164 24.77 6.61 6.12
C GLY A 164 24.62 5.40 7.04
N ASP A 165 23.48 5.32 7.72
CA ASP A 165 23.18 4.24 8.63
C ASP A 165 22.77 2.98 7.87
N PHE A 166 21.84 3.09 6.92
CA PHE A 166 21.59 2.01 5.97
C PHE A 166 22.62 2.05 4.83
N THR A 167 23.08 0.90 4.36
CA THR A 167 23.93 0.84 3.17
C THR A 167 23.73 -0.45 2.41
N ALA A 168 23.47 -0.34 1.10
CA ALA A 168 23.59 -1.41 0.12
C ALA A 168 25.05 -1.48 -0.38
N ILE A 169 25.86 -2.32 0.28
CA ILE A 169 27.30 -2.50 0.01
C ILE A 169 27.53 -3.02 -1.42
N THR A 170 26.74 -4.00 -1.84
CA THR A 170 26.77 -4.50 -3.23
C THR A 170 25.35 -4.68 -3.73
N ALA A 171 25.05 -4.11 -4.89
CA ALA A 171 23.76 -4.28 -5.55
C ALA A 171 23.93 -4.08 -7.07
N ASP A 172 22.85 -4.28 -7.82
CA ASP A 172 22.78 -3.87 -9.22
C ASP A 172 23.02 -2.35 -9.35
N ILE A 173 24.00 -1.96 -10.18
CA ILE A 173 24.42 -0.57 -10.31
C ILE A 173 23.30 0.35 -10.82
N ASN A 174 22.42 -0.18 -11.68
CA ASN A 174 21.30 0.58 -12.19
C ASN A 174 20.26 0.82 -11.09
N ALA A 175 19.95 -0.21 -10.31
CA ALA A 175 19.05 -0.08 -9.16
C ALA A 175 19.61 0.88 -8.10
N THR A 176 20.91 0.80 -7.77
CA THR A 176 21.56 1.73 -6.82
C THR A 176 21.51 3.17 -7.32
N THR A 177 21.81 3.39 -8.60
CA THR A 177 21.75 4.73 -9.21
C THR A 177 20.33 5.29 -9.17
N LEU A 178 19.34 4.47 -9.51
CA LEU A 178 17.94 4.86 -9.55
C LEU A 178 17.39 5.14 -8.14
N ALA A 179 17.73 4.31 -7.15
CA ALA A 179 17.36 4.54 -5.75
C ALA A 179 17.86 5.91 -5.26
N ASN A 180 19.15 6.20 -5.48
CA ASN A 180 19.74 7.48 -5.10
C ASN A 180 19.14 8.68 -5.85
N GLN A 181 18.76 8.51 -7.11
CA GLN A 181 18.05 9.56 -7.86
C GLN A 181 16.68 9.86 -7.24
N TRP A 182 15.90 8.82 -6.93
CA TRP A 182 14.59 8.97 -6.29
C TRP A 182 14.70 9.59 -4.91
N LEU A 183 15.62 9.11 -4.07
CA LEU A 183 15.88 9.67 -2.74
C LEU A 183 16.31 11.15 -2.79
N ALA A 184 17.18 11.52 -3.73
CA ALA A 184 17.61 12.90 -3.92
C ALA A 184 16.44 13.82 -4.34
N SER A 185 15.55 13.36 -5.22
CA SER A 185 14.34 14.12 -5.57
C SER A 185 13.34 14.22 -4.43
N ASN A 186 13.25 13.20 -3.58
CA ASN A 186 12.19 13.02 -2.59
C ASN A 186 12.08 14.16 -1.56
N ALA A 187 13.20 14.84 -1.25
CA ALA A 187 13.21 16.00 -0.36
C ALA A 187 12.55 17.25 -0.99
N GLY A 188 12.55 17.36 -2.32
CA GLY A 188 11.96 18.46 -3.07
C GLY A 188 10.56 18.20 -3.61
N GLU A 189 10.10 16.94 -3.59
CA GLU A 189 8.77 16.58 -4.06
C GLU A 189 7.66 17.16 -3.17
N THR A 190 6.62 17.71 -3.79
CA THR A 190 5.44 18.22 -3.08
C THR A 190 4.24 17.27 -3.14
N ASN A 191 4.25 16.35 -4.12
CA ASN A 191 3.19 15.36 -4.25
C ASN A 191 3.36 14.28 -3.17
N ASN A 192 2.32 14.13 -2.33
CA ASN A 192 2.27 13.20 -1.21
C ASN A 192 0.83 12.64 -1.04
N ASP A 193 0.18 12.36 -2.16
CA ASP A 193 -1.22 11.93 -2.19
C ASP A 193 -1.39 10.44 -1.82
N THR A 194 -0.31 9.67 -1.85
CA THR A 194 -0.31 8.25 -1.48
C THR A 194 -0.36 8.04 0.03
N VAL A 195 -1.33 7.22 0.46
CA VAL A 195 -1.44 6.80 1.86
C VAL A 195 -0.47 5.67 2.16
N VAL A 196 0.24 5.75 3.28
CA VAL A 196 1.20 4.75 3.76
C VAL A 196 0.55 3.92 4.86
N ASN A 197 0.46 2.62 4.63
CA ASN A 197 -0.06 1.65 5.60
C ASN A 197 0.96 0.54 5.85
N VAL A 198 0.84 -0.16 6.96
CA VAL A 198 1.79 -1.19 7.38
C VAL A 198 1.05 -2.45 7.81
N TYR A 199 1.48 -3.59 7.29
CA TYR A 199 1.23 -4.89 7.89
C TYR A 199 2.36 -5.17 8.87
N ALA A 200 2.09 -4.89 10.15
CA ALA A 200 3.04 -4.99 11.25
C ALA A 200 3.08 -6.41 11.79
N THR A 201 4.28 -6.92 12.05
CA THR A 201 4.48 -8.20 12.74
C THR A 201 4.62 -7.95 14.24
N THR A 202 4.02 -8.81 15.06
CA THR A 202 4.26 -8.78 16.50
C THR A 202 5.60 -9.45 16.81
N SER A 203 6.11 -9.25 18.03
CA SER A 203 7.37 -9.81 18.53
C SER A 203 7.37 -11.34 18.70
N ASP A 204 6.32 -12.05 18.28
CA ASP A 204 6.16 -13.48 18.50
C ASP A 204 6.97 -14.29 17.49
N LEU A 205 7.57 -15.40 17.95
CA LEU A 205 8.36 -16.29 17.10
C LEU A 205 7.48 -17.35 16.44
N PRO A 206 7.67 -17.68 15.15
CA PRO A 206 8.67 -17.12 14.23
C PRO A 206 8.27 -15.73 13.71
N ARG A 207 9.21 -14.78 13.72
CA ARG A 207 9.01 -13.43 13.19
C ARG A 207 9.05 -13.45 11.65
N SER A 208 8.18 -12.64 11.05
CA SER A 208 8.24 -12.26 9.65
C SER A 208 8.68 -10.80 9.54
N GLN A 209 9.09 -10.34 8.37
CA GLN A 209 9.32 -8.90 8.15
C GLN A 209 7.99 -8.15 8.12
N SER A 210 7.95 -6.96 8.73
CA SER A 210 6.85 -6.01 8.54
C SER A 210 6.86 -5.45 7.12
N LEU A 211 5.68 -5.17 6.58
CA LEU A 211 5.49 -4.80 5.17
C LEU A 211 4.80 -3.44 5.05
N VAL A 212 5.34 -2.54 4.23
CA VAL A 212 4.66 -1.29 3.86
C VAL A 212 3.84 -1.53 2.60
N VAL A 213 2.64 -0.97 2.58
CA VAL A 213 1.75 -0.95 1.41
C VAL A 213 1.26 0.47 1.16
N PHE A 214 0.97 0.75 -0.10
CA PHE A 214 0.63 2.09 -0.58
C PHE A 214 -0.75 2.08 -1.21
N SER A 215 -1.62 2.99 -0.77
CA SER A 215 -3.00 3.08 -1.26
C SER A 215 -3.19 4.32 -2.17
N PRO A 216 -4.04 4.22 -3.23
CA PRO A 216 -4.83 3.04 -3.59
C PRO A 216 -3.97 1.92 -4.21
N TYR A 217 -4.33 0.66 -3.95
CA TYR A 217 -3.65 -0.49 -4.54
C TYR A 217 -3.64 -0.39 -6.07
N SER A 218 -2.50 -0.75 -6.66
CA SER A 218 -2.15 -0.58 -8.07
C SER A 218 -2.88 -1.54 -9.02
N GLU A 219 -3.57 -2.58 -8.53
CA GLU A 219 -4.18 -3.60 -9.39
C GLU A 219 -5.71 -3.50 -9.50
N PRO A 220 -6.26 -3.56 -10.73
CA PRO A 220 -7.67 -3.83 -10.91
C PRO A 220 -7.96 -5.28 -10.50
N LEU A 221 -8.85 -5.45 -9.52
CA LEU A 221 -9.27 -6.80 -9.11
C LEU A 221 -9.88 -7.58 -10.26
N GLN A 222 -9.44 -8.83 -10.42
CA GLN A 222 -10.25 -9.85 -11.09
C GLN A 222 -11.40 -10.25 -10.16
N PHE A 223 -12.49 -9.49 -10.18
CA PHE A 223 -13.73 -9.98 -9.61
C PHE A 223 -14.28 -11.09 -10.52
N THR A 224 -14.34 -12.33 -10.03
CA THR A 224 -15.41 -13.23 -10.46
C THR A 224 -16.70 -12.55 -10.07
N SER A 225 -17.53 -12.17 -11.05
CA SER A 225 -18.81 -11.47 -10.89
C SER A 225 -19.50 -11.82 -9.57
N VAL A 226 -19.45 -10.91 -8.59
CA VAL A 226 -20.26 -11.01 -7.39
C VAL A 226 -21.71 -10.89 -7.86
N PRO A 227 -22.60 -11.87 -7.59
CA PRO A 227 -24.01 -11.71 -7.88
C PRO A 227 -24.49 -10.43 -7.23
N GLU A 228 -24.99 -9.48 -8.03
CA GLU A 228 -25.45 -8.20 -7.50
C GLU A 228 -26.36 -8.43 -6.30
N PRO A 229 -26.16 -7.72 -5.19
CA PRO A 229 -26.96 -7.92 -4.01
C PRO A 229 -28.42 -7.75 -4.39
N SER A 230 -29.23 -8.73 -3.99
CA SER A 230 -30.68 -8.77 -4.19
C SER A 230 -31.41 -7.51 -3.72
N THR A 231 -30.73 -6.59 -3.03
CA THR A 231 -31.16 -5.23 -2.71
C THR A 231 -31.51 -4.40 -3.94
N LEU A 232 -30.78 -4.51 -5.06
CA LEU A 232 -31.11 -3.80 -6.31
C LEU A 232 -32.40 -4.34 -6.92
N ALA A 233 -32.58 -5.66 -6.88
CA ALA A 233 -33.82 -6.31 -7.27
C ALA A 233 -34.99 -5.94 -6.33
N LEU A 234 -34.74 -5.82 -5.02
CA LEU A 234 -35.71 -5.39 -4.01
C LEU A 234 -36.11 -3.92 -4.16
N VAL A 235 -35.15 -3.03 -4.46
CA VAL A 235 -35.42 -1.62 -4.78
C VAL A 235 -36.20 -1.51 -6.09
N GLY A 236 -35.83 -2.28 -7.12
CA GLY A 236 -36.58 -2.39 -8.36
C GLY A 236 -38.02 -2.87 -8.15
N LEU A 237 -38.22 -3.90 -7.33
CA LEU A 237 -39.54 -4.40 -6.93
C LEU A 237 -40.33 -3.38 -6.10
N ALA A 238 -39.69 -2.65 -5.19
CA ALA A 238 -40.34 -1.62 -4.39
C ALA A 238 -40.82 -0.45 -5.27
N ILE A 239 -40.00 -0.01 -6.22
CA ILE A 239 -40.35 1.04 -7.18
C ILE A 239 -41.48 0.57 -8.12
N ALA A 240 -41.39 -0.65 -8.64
CA ALA A 240 -42.44 -1.24 -9.45
C ALA A 240 -43.77 -1.34 -8.67
N GLY A 241 -43.72 -1.81 -7.42
CA GLY A 241 -44.87 -1.89 -6.52
C GLY A 241 -45.54 -0.53 -6.27
N LEU A 242 -44.75 0.52 -6.05
CA LEU A 242 -45.25 1.90 -5.91
C LEU A 242 -45.86 2.44 -7.22
N GLY A 243 -45.31 2.04 -8.37
CA GLY A 243 -45.87 2.38 -9.69
C GLY A 243 -47.24 1.75 -9.94
N PHE A 244 -47.43 0.50 -9.52
CA PHE A 244 -48.72 -0.20 -9.63
C PHE A 244 -49.75 0.27 -8.59
N SER A 245 -49.33 0.74 -7.40
CA SER A 245 -50.26 1.24 -6.38
C SER A 245 -50.96 2.54 -6.78
N ARG A 246 -50.36 3.34 -7.68
CA ARG A 246 -50.94 4.59 -8.18
C ARG A 246 -52.02 4.43 -9.24
N ARG A 247 -52.29 3.23 -9.75
CA ARG A 247 -53.33 2.98 -10.77
C ARG A 247 -54.69 2.54 -10.21
N LYS A 248 -54.86 2.51 -8.88
CA LYS A 248 -56.12 2.13 -8.21
C LYS A 248 -56.81 3.25 -7.42
N HIS A 249 -56.58 4.51 -7.78
CA HIS A 249 -57.37 5.65 -7.33
C HIS A 249 -57.85 6.46 -8.53
#